data_AF-A0A6B9Z215-F1
#
_entry.id   AF-A0A6B9Z215-F1
#
_cell.length_a   1.000
_cell.length_b   1.000
_cell.length_c   1.000
_cell.angle_alpha   90.00
_cell.angle_beta   90.00
_cell.angle_gamma   90.00
#
_symmetry.space_group_name_H-M   'P 1'
#
loop_
_entity.id
_entity.type
_entity.pdbx_description
1 polymer ?
#
loop_
_entity_poly.entity_id
_entity_poly.type
_entity_poly.pdbx_seq_one_letter_code
_entity_poly.pdbx_strand_id
1 'polypeptide(L)'
;MQKLAFFILFLSIIGMGDKRPAHYTSDVPAMFKGKFEDDYGIRYTISDTLFVQHPRSKYHIIKWNVKDQYIVARNDDQNPGEGGLYTRIDYMQFSNMEPWKWGFCLSVYNAKTNQIAETTAKADR
;
A
#
# COMPACT_ATOMS: atom_id res chain seq x y z
N MET A 1 49.84 18.64 36.67
CA MET A 1 48.57 18.89 37.39
C MET A 1 47.45 18.18 36.66
N GLN A 2 46.95 17.15 37.31
CA GLN A 2 45.86 16.25 36.92
C GLN A 2 44.53 16.99 36.96
N LYS A 3 43.77 17.05 35.85
CA LYS A 3 42.33 17.38 35.88
C LYS A 3 41.55 16.59 34.83
N LEU A 4 40.91 15.54 35.36
CA LEU A 4 39.63 14.93 35.00
C LEU A 4 39.29 14.77 33.51
N ALA A 5 39.43 13.54 33.02
CA ALA A 5 38.63 13.02 31.92
C ALA A 5 37.23 12.63 32.47
N PHE A 6 36.19 13.36 32.10
CA PHE A 6 34.80 12.93 32.31
C PHE A 6 34.42 11.95 31.19
N PHE A 7 34.43 10.66 31.51
CA PHE A 7 33.89 9.62 30.63
C PHE A 7 32.38 9.53 30.91
N ILE A 8 31.56 10.23 30.12
CA ILE A 8 30.10 10.08 30.16
C ILE A 8 29.75 8.91 29.25
N LEU A 9 29.50 7.75 29.86
CA LEU A 9 28.97 6.57 29.20
C LEU A 9 27.47 6.79 28.94
N PHE A 10 27.10 7.25 27.75
CA PHE A 10 25.70 7.22 27.32
C PHE A 10 25.31 5.77 27.02
N LEU A 11 24.67 5.11 27.98
CA LEU A 11 23.94 3.86 27.74
C LEU A 11 22.71 4.21 26.89
N SER A 12 22.84 4.12 25.57
CA SER A 12 21.70 4.21 24.65
C SER A 12 20.84 2.97 24.84
N ILE A 13 19.77 3.11 25.62
CA ILE A 13 18.69 2.13 25.67
C ILE A 13 18.09 2.10 24.27
N ILE A 14 18.47 1.10 23.48
CA ILE A 14 17.80 0.80 22.22
C ILE A 14 16.39 0.36 22.62
N GLY A 15 15.46 1.32 22.61
CA GLY A 15 14.05 1.02 22.61
C GLY A 15 13.79 0.17 21.37
N MET A 16 13.71 -1.15 21.55
CA MET A 16 13.10 -2.03 20.57
C MET A 16 11.65 -1.59 20.49
N GLY A 17 11.39 -0.63 19.59
CA GLY A 17 10.04 -0.28 19.18
C GLY A 17 9.38 -1.57 18.80
N ASP A 18 8.36 -1.91 19.58
CA ASP A 18 7.52 -3.08 19.45
C ASP A 18 6.99 -3.11 18.01
N LYS A 19 7.70 -3.80 17.11
CA LYS A 19 7.27 -4.04 15.73
C LYS A 19 6.15 -5.05 15.81
N ARG A 20 5.01 -4.61 16.36
CA ARG A 20 3.78 -5.38 16.33
C ARG A 20 3.60 -5.79 14.87
N PRO A 21 3.52 -7.09 14.55
CA PRO A 21 3.27 -7.52 13.20
C PRO A 21 2.01 -6.78 12.75
N ALA A 22 2.13 -5.99 11.68
CA ALA A 22 0.97 -5.37 11.10
C ALA A 22 -0.02 -6.50 10.83
N HIS A 23 -1.26 -6.33 11.30
CA HIS A 23 -2.27 -7.37 11.23
C HIS A 23 -2.65 -7.54 9.76
N TYR A 24 -1.89 -8.39 9.06
CA TYR A 24 -2.11 -8.69 7.66
C TYR A 24 -3.33 -9.59 7.59
N THR A 25 -4.45 -9.04 7.13
CA THR A 25 -5.54 -9.89 6.68
C THR A 25 -5.17 -10.34 5.27
N SER A 26 -5.14 -11.66 5.05
CA SER A 26 -5.11 -12.23 3.71
C SER A 26 -6.34 -11.84 2.91
N ASP A 27 -7.42 -11.49 3.60
CA ASP A 27 -8.73 -11.35 3.02
C ASP A 27 -9.02 -9.88 2.69
N VAL A 28 -9.65 -9.69 1.53
CA VAL A 28 -10.10 -8.36 1.07
C VAL A 28 -11.24 -7.88 1.97
N PRO A 29 -11.22 -6.62 2.44
CA PRO A 29 -12.33 -6.04 3.19
C PRO A 29 -13.65 -6.20 2.44
N ALA A 30 -14.71 -6.60 3.15
CA ALA A 30 -16.01 -6.88 2.56
C ALA A 30 -16.55 -5.71 1.71
N MET A 31 -16.26 -4.46 2.10
CA MET A 31 -16.66 -3.26 1.36
C MET A 31 -16.06 -3.15 -0.05
N PHE A 32 -14.90 -3.77 -0.30
CA PHE A 32 -14.24 -3.76 -1.60
C PHE A 32 -14.44 -5.06 -2.36
N LYS A 33 -14.94 -6.13 -1.73
CA LYS A 33 -15.09 -7.43 -2.38
C LYS A 33 -16.34 -7.45 -3.27
N GLY A 34 -16.17 -7.82 -4.53
CA GLY A 34 -17.25 -7.95 -5.50
C GLY A 34 -17.08 -7.00 -6.70
N LYS A 35 -18.21 -6.62 -7.30
CA LYS A 35 -18.27 -5.71 -8.45
C LYS A 35 -18.92 -4.41 -8.04
N PHE A 36 -18.27 -3.30 -8.32
CA PHE A 36 -18.78 -1.97 -8.01
C PHE A 36 -18.21 -0.92 -8.97
N GLU A 37 -18.80 0.28 -8.91
CA GLU A 37 -18.36 1.46 -9.64
C GLU A 37 -18.05 2.54 -8.59
N ASP A 38 -16.95 3.26 -8.74
CA ASP A 38 -16.63 4.40 -7.87
C ASP A 38 -17.35 5.69 -8.32
N ASP A 39 -17.12 6.79 -7.59
CA ASP A 39 -17.72 8.09 -7.89
C ASP A 39 -17.09 8.80 -9.12
N TYR A 40 -16.07 8.20 -9.73
CA TYR A 40 -15.50 8.60 -11.02
C TYR A 40 -16.12 7.84 -12.20
N GLY A 41 -16.93 6.81 -11.96
CA GLY A 41 -17.46 5.91 -12.99
C GLY A 41 -16.49 4.79 -13.38
N ILE A 42 -15.41 4.58 -12.63
CA ILE A 42 -14.49 3.46 -12.85
C ILE A 42 -15.10 2.20 -12.26
N ARG A 43 -15.14 1.14 -13.06
CA ARG A 43 -15.66 -0.16 -12.64
C ARG A 43 -14.54 -1.06 -12.14
N TYR A 44 -14.83 -1.74 -11.05
CA TYR A 44 -13.93 -2.70 -10.42
C TYR A 44 -14.58 -4.08 -10.28
N THR A 45 -13.75 -5.11 -10.39
CA THR A 45 -14.06 -6.45 -9.87
C THR A 45 -12.92 -6.85 -8.95
N ILE A 46 -13.18 -6.99 -7.66
CA ILE A 46 -12.16 -7.36 -6.66
C ILE A 46 -12.58 -8.65 -5.95
N SER A 47 -11.64 -9.60 -5.89
CA SER A 47 -11.72 -10.85 -5.15
C SER A 47 -10.52 -10.95 -4.22
N ASP A 48 -10.42 -12.02 -3.41
CA ASP A 48 -9.31 -12.16 -2.45
C ASP A 48 -7.91 -12.16 -3.12
N THR A 49 -7.84 -12.55 -4.39
CA THR A 49 -6.57 -12.72 -5.12
C THR A 49 -6.40 -11.78 -6.31
N LEU A 50 -7.45 -11.09 -6.74
CA LEU A 50 -7.42 -10.31 -7.97
C LEU A 50 -8.19 -9.01 -7.83
N PHE A 51 -7.52 -7.92 -8.16
CA PHE A 51 -8.10 -6.58 -8.35
C PHE A 51 -8.14 -6.31 -9.86
N VAL A 52 -9.33 -6.12 -10.42
CA VAL A 52 -9.53 -5.75 -11.82
C VAL A 52 -10.07 -4.34 -11.88
N GLN A 53 -9.34 -3.44 -12.55
CA GLN A 53 -9.84 -2.15 -12.98
C GLN A 53 -10.21 -2.25 -14.46
N HIS A 54 -11.51 -2.17 -14.74
CA HIS A 54 -12.01 -2.33 -16.09
C HIS A 54 -11.56 -1.17 -17.00
N PRO A 55 -11.35 -1.42 -18.30
CA PRO A 55 -11.69 -2.66 -19.01
C PRO A 55 -10.60 -3.75 -19.00
N ARG A 56 -9.35 -3.45 -18.60
CA ARG A 56 -8.22 -4.36 -18.90
C ARG A 56 -7.17 -4.53 -17.80
N SER A 57 -7.03 -3.60 -16.86
CA SER A 57 -5.94 -3.66 -15.88
C SER A 57 -6.25 -4.68 -14.80
N LYS A 58 -5.30 -5.59 -14.57
CA LYS A 58 -5.40 -6.65 -13.57
C LYS A 58 -4.19 -6.63 -12.65
N TYR A 59 -4.45 -6.77 -11.36
CA TYR A 59 -3.43 -6.78 -10.31
C TYR A 59 -3.66 -7.99 -9.41
N HIS A 60 -2.71 -8.92 -9.42
CA HIS A 60 -2.70 -10.12 -8.59
C HIS A 60 -2.32 -9.72 -7.17
N ILE A 61 -3.28 -9.78 -6.25
CA ILE A 61 -3.13 -9.30 -4.88
C ILE A 61 -2.14 -10.20 -4.15
N ILE A 62 -1.08 -9.59 -3.61
CA ILE A 62 -0.10 -10.26 -2.75
C ILE A 62 -0.47 -10.03 -1.30
N LYS A 63 -0.95 -8.83 -0.97
CA LYS A 63 -1.22 -8.42 0.40
C LYS A 63 -2.19 -7.25 0.45
N TRP A 64 -3.09 -7.31 1.43
CA TRP A 64 -3.93 -6.19 1.84
C TRP A 64 -3.51 -5.73 3.24
N ASN A 65 -3.16 -4.45 3.38
CA ASN A 65 -2.92 -3.83 4.69
C ASN A 65 -4.06 -2.87 5.01
N VAL A 66 -5.05 -3.37 5.75
CA VAL A 66 -6.27 -2.61 6.07
C VAL A 66 -5.94 -1.42 6.97
N LYS A 67 -5.03 -1.62 7.93
CA LYS A 67 -4.64 -0.61 8.91
C LYS A 67 -4.00 0.60 8.25
N ASP A 68 -3.09 0.37 7.33
CA ASP A 68 -2.36 1.43 6.63
C ASP A 68 -2.99 1.83 5.29
N GLN A 69 -4.11 1.19 4.95
CA GLN A 69 -4.95 1.46 3.77
C GLN A 69 -4.22 1.32 2.43
N TYR A 70 -3.54 0.19 2.21
CA TYR A 70 -2.91 -0.10 0.93
C TYR A 70 -2.98 -1.57 0.54
N ILE A 71 -2.74 -1.83 -0.74
CA ILE A 71 -2.62 -3.13 -1.38
C ILE A 71 -1.25 -3.21 -2.02
N VAL A 72 -0.58 -4.36 -1.90
CA VAL A 72 0.57 -4.70 -2.75
C VAL A 72 0.14 -5.80 -3.70
N ALA A 73 0.40 -5.60 -4.99
CA ALA A 73 -0.02 -6.53 -6.03
C ALA A 73 1.05 -6.65 -7.13
N ARG A 74 1.04 -7.78 -7.84
CA ARG A 74 1.80 -7.97 -9.08
C ARG A 74 0.89 -7.64 -10.26
N ASN A 75 1.37 -6.79 -11.16
CA ASN A 75 0.68 -6.45 -12.38
C ASN A 75 0.60 -7.70 -13.27
N ASP A 76 -0.58 -7.98 -13.83
CA ASP A 76 -0.72 -9.05 -14.80
C ASP A 76 0.22 -8.82 -15.99
N ASP A 77 0.86 -9.89 -16.48
CA ASP A 77 1.84 -9.80 -17.56
C ASP A 77 1.23 -9.27 -18.87
N GLN A 78 -0.11 -9.33 -19.02
CA GLN A 78 -0.85 -8.80 -20.18
C GLN A 78 -1.39 -7.38 -19.98
N ASN A 79 -1.06 -6.71 -18.87
CA ASN A 79 -1.42 -5.30 -18.72
C ASN A 79 -0.72 -4.47 -19.82
N PRO A 80 -1.38 -3.47 -20.43
CA PRO A 80 -0.83 -2.70 -21.56
C PRO A 80 0.50 -1.96 -21.33
N GLY A 81 0.97 -1.90 -20.09
CA GLY A 81 2.22 -1.25 -19.69
C GLY A 81 3.08 -2.17 -18.83
N GLU A 82 3.09 -1.91 -17.53
CA GLU A 82 4.03 -2.41 -16.53
C GLU A 82 3.75 -3.86 -16.09
N GLY A 83 3.44 -4.72 -17.06
CA GLY A 83 3.19 -6.13 -16.85
C GLY A 83 4.34 -6.82 -16.12
N GLY A 84 3.99 -7.66 -15.15
CA GLY A 84 4.94 -8.43 -14.35
C GLY A 84 5.68 -7.65 -13.26
N LEU A 85 5.59 -6.32 -13.24
CA LEU A 85 6.09 -5.46 -12.17
C LEU A 85 5.12 -5.42 -10.98
N TYR A 86 5.47 -4.69 -9.93
CA TYR A 86 4.72 -4.60 -8.70
C TYR A 86 4.15 -3.21 -8.48
N THR A 87 2.95 -3.18 -7.95
CA THR A 87 2.18 -1.97 -7.69
C THR A 87 1.81 -1.89 -6.23
N ARG A 88 1.91 -0.69 -5.67
CA ARG A 88 1.27 -0.32 -4.42
C ARG A 88 0.05 0.54 -4.73
N ILE A 89 -1.11 0.09 -4.27
CA ILE A 89 -2.40 0.75 -4.45
C ILE A 89 -2.84 1.24 -3.07
N ASP A 90 -2.72 2.53 -2.80
CA ASP A 90 -3.27 3.13 -1.58
C ASP A 90 -4.75 3.48 -1.81
N TYR A 91 -5.56 3.40 -0.77
CA TYR A 91 -6.95 3.87 -0.82
C TYR A 91 -7.25 4.85 0.31
N MET A 92 -7.98 5.90 -0.02
CA MET A 92 -8.20 7.01 0.90
C MET A 92 -9.48 7.76 0.62
N GLN A 93 -9.97 8.47 1.63
CA GLN A 93 -11.01 9.48 1.49
C GLN A 93 -10.35 10.82 1.18
N PHE A 94 -10.99 11.63 0.35
CA PHE A 94 -10.58 12.98 0.03
C PHE A 94 -11.40 13.99 0.84
N SER A 95 -10.75 15.06 1.30
CA SER A 95 -11.40 16.12 2.07
C SER A 95 -11.76 17.35 1.21
N ASN A 96 -11.07 17.55 0.10
CA ASN A 96 -11.15 18.78 -0.71
C ASN A 96 -11.25 18.51 -2.22
N MET A 97 -11.85 17.39 -2.61
CA MET A 97 -11.93 16.96 -4.02
C MET A 97 -13.37 16.73 -4.51
N GLU A 98 -14.33 17.53 -4.04
CA GLU A 98 -15.73 17.43 -4.52
C GLU A 98 -15.82 17.43 -6.06
N PRO A 99 -16.70 16.58 -6.65
CA PRO A 99 -17.66 15.69 -6.00
C PRO A 99 -17.07 14.36 -5.49
N TRP A 100 -15.78 14.12 -5.72
CA TRP A 100 -15.11 12.85 -5.43
C TRP A 100 -14.72 12.74 -3.97
N LYS A 101 -15.10 11.64 -3.35
CA LYS A 101 -15.00 11.43 -1.90
C LYS A 101 -13.88 10.49 -1.53
N TRP A 102 -13.44 9.63 -2.45
CA TRP A 102 -12.45 8.61 -2.16
C TRP A 102 -11.88 8.01 -3.45
N GLY A 103 -10.74 7.32 -3.37
CA GLY A 103 -10.20 6.63 -4.55
C GLY A 103 -9.08 5.65 -4.25
N PHE A 104 -8.73 4.88 -5.27
CA PHE A 104 -7.51 4.06 -5.33
C PHE A 104 -6.41 4.84 -6.05
N CYS A 105 -5.27 5.03 -5.38
CA CYS A 105 -4.11 5.75 -5.87
C CYS A 105 -2.95 4.77 -6.09
N LEU A 106 -2.45 4.67 -7.31
CA LEU A 106 -1.25 3.87 -7.62
C LEU A 106 0.01 4.66 -7.20
N SER A 107 0.41 4.55 -5.94
CA SER A 107 1.59 5.26 -5.42
C SER A 107 2.90 4.84 -6.08
N VAL A 108 2.98 3.57 -6.49
CA VAL A 108 3.95 3.08 -7.47
C VAL A 108 3.31 2.00 -8.30
N TYR A 109 3.64 1.96 -9.58
CA TYR A 109 3.08 1.01 -10.54
C TYR A 109 4.12 0.15 -11.27
N ASN A 110 5.41 0.40 -11.02
CA ASN A 110 6.54 -0.18 -11.75
C ASN A 110 7.66 -0.71 -10.83
N ALA A 111 7.36 -1.05 -9.59
CA ALA A 111 8.36 -1.56 -8.65
C ALA A 111 8.89 -2.92 -9.13
N LYS A 112 10.21 -3.14 -9.00
CA LYS A 112 10.85 -4.39 -9.44
C LYS A 112 10.55 -5.58 -8.53
N THR A 113 10.15 -5.31 -7.28
CA THR A 113 9.80 -6.32 -6.28
C THR A 113 8.62 -5.85 -5.44
N ASN A 114 7.91 -6.79 -4.82
CA ASN A 114 6.86 -6.50 -3.84
C ASN A 114 7.39 -5.69 -2.65
N GLN A 115 8.61 -5.95 -2.19
CA GLN A 115 9.23 -5.19 -1.09
C GLN A 115 9.44 -3.72 -1.45
N ILE A 116 9.87 -3.44 -2.68
CA ILE A 116 10.00 -2.05 -3.17
C ILE A 116 8.62 -1.40 -3.23
N ALA A 117 7.60 -2.09 -3.75
CA ALA A 117 6.25 -1.58 -3.76
C ALA A 117 5.77 -1.23 -2.34
N GLU A 118 5.95 -2.15 -1.38
CA GLU A 118 5.51 -1.97 0.00
C GLU A 118 6.20 -0.79 0.71
N THR A 119 7.51 -0.62 0.49
CA THR A 119 8.31 0.42 1.15
C THR A 119 8.22 1.79 0.48
N THR A 120 7.58 1.88 -0.68
CA THR A 120 7.35 3.17 -1.37
C THR A 120 6.44 4.05 -0.52
N ALA A 121 6.71 5.37 -0.53
CA ALA A 121 5.87 6.35 0.13
C ALA A 121 4.39 6.21 -0.30
N LYS A 122 3.49 6.33 0.67
CA LYS A 122 2.03 6.37 0.44
C LYS A 122 1.65 7.57 -0.43
N ALA A 123 0.50 7.47 -1.10
CA ALA A 123 -0.11 8.62 -1.77
C ALA A 123 -0.38 9.76 -0.77
N ASP A 124 -0.28 10.99 -1.27
CA ASP A 124 -0.62 12.19 -0.52
C ASP A 124 -2.13 12.25 -0.26
N ARG A 125 -2.55 12.82 0.88
CA ARG A 125 -3.92 12.78 1.39
C ARG A 125 -4.48 14.17 1.64
#